data_AF-A0A3B8UMY3-F1
#
_entry.id   AF-A0A3B8UMY3-F1
#
_cell.length_a   1.000
_cell.length_b   1.000
_cell.length_c   1.000
_cell.angle_alpha   90.00
_cell.angle_beta   90.00
_cell.angle_gamma   90.00
#
_symmetry.space_group_name_H-M   'P 1'
#
loop_
_entity.id
_entity.type
_entity.pdbx_description
1 polymer ?
#
loop_
_entity_poly.entity_id
_entity_poly.type
_entity_poly.pdbx_seq_one_letter_code
_entity_poly.pdbx_strand_id
1 'polypeptide(L)'
;MKKSEITFIRLMSLIGIMVLNLILLLVFAREHVFQNILNKMNSNVYAGQSLDTSIYNYYYYAGLGNIYKIIFPVTILLLAAASVAVYKKVSMAGRIAVAANICSLITGIYLLIAKIGEGSDKIIRFVNSFYMDKSEIGQIEKIHLMSRIPIAYILIIILSLLGLAMVKSSTINHIKIYNEKNMTNNAVIYIFPALSGFIVLEIIRNLVISRLVTASMDENLRTVAAYINDYYIGSKFFFSWSWLILFTIVTCVAILLKSINTLSMKSRMMIEIAVPSVIVIIASFIYWMNPPALFGYLTIDNTICDMTEAAFTWYLIRYVVSVIFVFVLIVLTVNDRLDIRVAGIVILMSCAAGIIMITLFYKIKGTFSIMYAACVVADIVSVIVLAAMSRVKGHKL
;
A
#
# COMPACT_ATOMS: atom_id res chain seq x y z
N MET A 1 7.56 12.59 -41.38
CA MET A 1 7.55 11.52 -40.36
C MET A 1 6.36 10.61 -40.62
N LYS A 2 6.57 9.28 -40.68
CA LYS A 2 5.50 8.31 -40.95
C LYS A 2 4.53 8.26 -39.76
N LYS A 3 3.25 7.93 -40.01
CA LYS A 3 2.22 7.83 -38.96
C LYS A 3 2.61 6.88 -37.83
N SER A 4 3.29 5.77 -38.15
CA SER A 4 3.80 4.80 -37.19
C SER A 4 4.88 5.37 -36.25
N GLU A 5 5.78 6.20 -36.77
CA GLU A 5 6.84 6.87 -35.99
C GLU A 5 6.23 7.88 -35.01
N ILE A 6 5.22 8.65 -35.45
CA ILE A 6 4.46 9.57 -34.59
C ILE A 6 3.81 8.81 -33.43
N THR A 7 3.13 7.70 -33.72
CA THR A 7 2.48 6.88 -32.69
C THR A 7 3.51 6.29 -31.71
N PHE A 8 4.65 5.82 -32.21
CA PHE A 8 5.72 5.29 -31.36
C PHE A 8 6.29 6.35 -30.40
N ILE A 9 6.62 7.54 -30.92
CA ILE A 9 7.10 8.65 -30.10
C ILE A 9 6.07 9.00 -29.03
N ARG A 10 4.77 9.08 -29.39
CA ARG A 10 3.71 9.37 -28.41
C ARG A 10 3.62 8.34 -27.30
N LEU A 11 3.78 7.05 -27.60
CA LEU A 11 3.79 5.98 -26.61
C LEU A 11 5.01 6.05 -25.70
N MET A 12 6.19 6.35 -26.24
CA MET A 12 7.41 6.51 -25.43
C MET A 12 7.36 7.77 -24.56
N SER A 13 6.84 8.88 -25.07
CA SER A 13 6.59 10.08 -24.28
C SER A 13 5.56 9.83 -23.17
N LEU A 14 4.50 9.04 -23.43
CA LEU A 14 3.55 8.63 -22.40
C LEU A 14 4.24 7.85 -21.27
N ILE A 15 5.09 6.87 -21.61
CA ILE A 15 5.90 6.14 -20.61
C ILE A 15 6.79 7.11 -19.83
N GLY A 16 7.50 8.00 -20.53
CA GLY A 16 8.39 8.99 -19.90
C GLY A 16 7.65 9.88 -18.89
N ILE A 17 6.44 10.35 -19.24
CA ILE A 17 5.60 11.15 -18.35
C ILE A 17 5.18 10.36 -17.11
N MET A 18 4.71 9.12 -17.27
CA MET A 18 4.26 8.30 -16.14
C MET A 18 5.43 7.92 -15.21
N VAL A 19 6.60 7.60 -15.76
CA VAL A 19 7.82 7.33 -14.99
C VAL A 19 8.33 8.59 -14.28
N LEU A 20 8.27 9.75 -14.93
CA LEU A 20 8.63 11.02 -14.28
C LEU A 20 7.69 11.34 -13.11
N ASN A 21 6.38 11.15 -13.29
CA ASN A 21 5.40 11.27 -12.20
C ASN A 21 5.70 10.31 -11.04
N LEU A 22 6.03 9.07 -11.36
CA LEU A 22 6.42 8.07 -10.37
C LEU A 22 7.64 8.53 -9.56
N ILE A 23 8.68 9.05 -10.22
CA ILE A 23 9.89 9.57 -9.57
C ILE A 23 9.53 10.77 -8.68
N LEU A 24 8.71 11.70 -9.17
CA LEU A 24 8.30 12.87 -8.38
C LEU A 24 7.56 12.46 -7.11
N LEU A 25 6.66 11.47 -7.20
CA LEU A 25 5.93 10.93 -6.06
C LEU A 25 6.87 10.23 -5.07
N LEU A 26 7.81 9.41 -5.54
CA LEU A 26 8.71 8.65 -4.65
C LEU A 26 9.76 9.55 -3.97
N VAL A 27 10.28 10.58 -4.65
CA VAL A 27 11.38 11.41 -4.15
C VAL A 27 10.88 12.62 -3.35
N PHE A 28 9.89 13.34 -3.88
CA PHE A 28 9.46 14.63 -3.32
C PHE A 28 8.22 14.52 -2.45
N ALA A 29 7.20 13.77 -2.89
CA ALA A 29 6.04 13.52 -2.05
C ALA A 29 6.43 12.55 -0.93
N ARG A 30 6.86 11.32 -1.25
CA ARG A 30 7.15 10.23 -0.30
C ARG A 30 5.89 9.75 0.43
N GLU A 31 5.88 8.48 0.81
CA GLU A 31 4.72 7.87 1.47
C GLU A 31 4.43 8.45 2.87
N HIS A 32 5.47 8.83 3.61
CA HIS A 32 5.37 9.18 5.04
C HIS A 32 5.32 10.68 5.33
N VAL A 33 4.89 11.54 4.38
CA VAL A 33 4.81 13.01 4.61
C VAL A 33 4.08 13.33 5.90
N PHE A 34 2.84 12.86 5.99
CA PHE A 34 1.96 13.17 7.12
C PHE A 34 2.42 12.49 8.40
N GLN A 35 2.90 11.23 8.32
CA GLN A 35 3.43 10.52 9.48
C GLN A 35 4.67 11.22 10.07
N ASN A 36 5.57 11.71 9.21
CA ASN A 36 6.74 12.46 9.66
C ASN A 36 6.36 13.79 10.32
N ILE A 37 5.29 14.44 9.84
CA ILE A 37 4.74 15.66 10.46
C ILE A 37 4.17 15.33 11.84
N LEU A 38 3.36 14.27 11.95
CA LEU A 38 2.78 13.80 13.22
C LEU A 38 3.85 13.44 14.24
N ASN A 39 4.88 12.68 13.83
CA ASN A 39 5.99 12.31 14.71
C ASN A 39 6.72 13.55 15.25
N LYS A 40 6.93 14.58 14.42
CA LYS A 40 7.55 15.83 14.87
C LYS A 40 6.67 16.59 15.86
N MET A 41 5.35 16.61 15.65
CA MET A 41 4.39 17.22 16.58
C MET A 41 4.40 16.50 17.94
N ASN A 42 4.43 15.17 17.96
CA ASN A 42 4.47 14.38 19.19
C ASN A 42 5.80 14.49 19.95
N SER A 43 6.92 14.77 19.25
CA SER A 43 8.25 14.87 19.87
C SER A 43 8.55 16.21 20.58
N ASN A 44 7.54 17.03 20.88
CA ASN A 44 7.68 18.36 21.50
C ASN A 44 8.61 19.34 20.76
N VAL A 45 9.00 19.08 19.50
CA VAL A 45 9.80 20.00 18.67
C VAL A 45 9.07 21.33 18.42
N TYR A 46 7.74 21.35 18.60
CA TYR A 46 6.89 22.54 18.48
C TYR A 46 6.28 23.01 19.82
N ALA A 47 6.82 22.58 20.97
CA ALA A 47 6.30 22.86 22.31
C ALA A 47 6.39 24.34 22.78
N GLY A 48 6.64 25.28 21.86
CA GLY A 48 6.60 26.73 22.14
C GLY A 48 5.23 27.37 21.89
N GLN A 49 4.25 26.64 21.36
CA GLN A 49 2.87 27.11 21.12
C GLN A 49 1.90 26.37 22.05
N SER A 50 0.81 27.04 22.46
CA SER A 50 -0.09 26.56 23.52
C SER A 50 -0.62 25.15 23.27
N LEU A 51 -0.76 24.35 24.33
CA LEU A 51 -1.13 22.92 24.25
C LEU A 51 -2.41 22.67 23.42
N ASP A 52 -3.36 23.61 23.47
CA ASP A 52 -4.64 23.58 22.74
C ASP A 52 -4.50 23.82 21.23
N THR A 53 -3.47 24.55 20.75
CA THR A 53 -3.26 24.80 19.31
C THR A 53 -2.64 23.60 18.58
N SER A 54 -2.04 22.66 19.33
CA SER A 54 -1.42 21.44 18.81
C SER A 54 -2.41 20.37 18.33
N ILE A 55 -3.58 20.25 18.97
CA ILE A 55 -4.51 19.14 18.77
C ILE A 55 -5.28 19.27 17.44
N TYR A 56 -5.74 20.47 17.08
CA TYR A 56 -6.48 20.69 15.83
C TYR A 56 -5.60 20.51 14.59
N ASN A 57 -4.33 20.91 14.67
CA ASN A 57 -3.35 20.64 13.62
C ASN A 57 -2.99 19.15 13.56
N TYR A 58 -2.88 18.48 14.71
CA TYR A 58 -2.68 17.04 14.76
C TYR A 58 -3.78 16.26 14.02
N TYR A 59 -5.06 16.50 14.34
CA TYR A 59 -6.18 15.82 13.68
C TYR A 59 -6.27 16.16 12.19
N TYR A 60 -5.93 17.40 11.81
CA TYR A 60 -5.82 17.79 10.40
C TYR A 60 -4.83 16.90 9.63
N TYR A 61 -3.58 16.81 10.08
CA TYR A 61 -2.57 15.99 9.40
C TYR A 61 -2.81 14.48 9.56
N ALA A 62 -3.36 14.02 10.68
CA ALA A 62 -3.72 12.61 10.89
C ALA A 62 -4.84 12.17 9.95
N GLY A 63 -5.89 12.99 9.84
CA GLY A 63 -6.98 12.77 8.93
C GLY A 63 -6.54 12.73 7.47
N LEU A 64 -5.65 13.65 7.09
CA LEU A 64 -5.07 13.65 5.75
C LEU A 64 -4.16 12.43 5.50
N GLY A 65 -3.35 12.07 6.49
CA GLY A 65 -2.47 10.92 6.46
C GLY A 65 -3.20 9.61 6.19
N ASN A 66 -4.39 9.42 6.77
CA ASN A 66 -5.19 8.20 6.58
C ASN A 66 -5.65 8.00 5.13
N ILE A 67 -6.09 9.06 4.45
CA ILE A 67 -6.47 9.00 3.04
C ILE A 67 -5.22 8.84 2.17
N TYR A 68 -4.15 9.58 2.49
CA TYR A 68 -2.90 9.54 1.75
C TYR A 68 -2.25 8.16 1.73
N LYS A 69 -2.26 7.45 2.88
CA LYS A 69 -1.80 6.06 3.02
C LYS A 69 -2.48 5.09 2.04
N ILE A 70 -3.65 5.44 1.49
CA ILE A 70 -4.36 4.62 0.48
C ILE A 70 -4.08 5.13 -0.93
N ILE A 71 -4.30 6.42 -1.21
CA ILE A 71 -4.23 6.94 -2.59
C ILE A 71 -2.80 6.94 -3.14
N PHE A 72 -1.80 7.13 -2.28
CA PHE A 72 -0.39 7.18 -2.70
C PHE A 72 0.06 5.83 -3.26
N PRO A 73 0.04 4.71 -2.52
CA PRO A 73 0.54 3.45 -3.04
C PRO A 73 -0.29 2.90 -4.21
N VAL A 74 -1.60 3.20 -4.26
CA VAL A 74 -2.44 2.88 -5.44
C VAL A 74 -1.94 3.61 -6.68
N THR A 75 -1.59 4.89 -6.54
CA THR A 75 -1.03 5.68 -7.64
C THR A 75 0.33 5.13 -8.09
N ILE A 76 1.19 4.75 -7.15
CA ILE A 76 2.48 4.11 -7.44
C ILE A 76 2.29 2.83 -8.25
N LEU A 77 1.40 1.92 -7.81
CA LEU A 77 1.10 0.69 -8.53
C LEU A 77 0.63 0.97 -9.96
N LEU A 78 -0.34 1.86 -10.12
CA LEU A 78 -0.93 2.13 -11.43
C LEU A 78 0.07 2.79 -12.38
N LEU A 79 0.86 3.77 -11.94
CA LEU A 79 1.89 4.40 -12.78
C LEU A 79 2.97 3.41 -13.21
N ALA A 80 3.47 2.60 -12.28
CA ALA A 80 4.52 1.63 -12.57
C ALA A 80 4.00 0.51 -13.49
N ALA A 81 2.84 -0.07 -13.17
CA ALA A 81 2.23 -1.12 -13.98
C ALA A 81 1.82 -0.61 -15.37
N ALA A 82 1.24 0.60 -15.47
CA ALA A 82 0.91 1.22 -16.75
C ALA A 82 2.15 1.41 -17.62
N SER A 83 3.24 1.93 -17.06
CA SER A 83 4.48 2.18 -17.79
C SER A 83 5.07 0.90 -18.37
N VAL A 84 5.16 -0.16 -17.55
CA VAL A 84 5.67 -1.46 -17.99
C VAL A 84 4.70 -2.11 -18.99
N ALA A 85 3.38 -2.01 -18.78
CA ALA A 85 2.37 -2.57 -19.66
C ALA A 85 2.35 -1.91 -21.05
N VAL A 86 2.52 -0.58 -21.12
CA VAL A 86 2.66 0.14 -22.40
C VAL A 86 3.96 -0.29 -23.08
N TYR A 87 5.08 -0.34 -22.36
CA TYR A 87 6.36 -0.78 -22.92
C TYR A 87 6.32 -2.21 -23.48
N LYS A 88 5.72 -3.15 -22.73
CA LYS A 88 5.59 -4.57 -23.12
C LYS A 88 4.38 -4.87 -24.01
N LYS A 89 3.64 -3.85 -24.45
CA LYS A 89 2.48 -4.00 -25.34
C LYS A 89 1.41 -4.95 -24.79
N VAL A 90 1.12 -4.86 -23.50
CA VAL A 90 0.12 -5.68 -22.82
C VAL A 90 -1.29 -5.21 -23.18
N SER A 91 -2.25 -6.12 -23.31
CA SER A 91 -3.64 -5.75 -23.59
C SER A 91 -4.19 -4.86 -22.47
N MET A 92 -5.05 -3.91 -22.82
CA MET A 92 -5.68 -2.94 -21.92
C MET A 92 -4.74 -1.93 -21.25
N ALA A 93 -3.45 -1.89 -21.64
CA ALA A 93 -2.49 -0.91 -21.09
C ALA A 93 -2.98 0.54 -21.24
N GLY A 94 -3.69 0.86 -22.33
CA GLY A 94 -4.27 2.19 -22.53
C GLY A 94 -5.30 2.59 -21.47
N ARG A 95 -6.18 1.67 -21.04
CA ARG A 95 -7.18 1.94 -19.99
C ARG A 95 -6.53 2.14 -18.64
N ILE A 96 -5.50 1.36 -18.35
CA ILE A 96 -4.74 1.48 -17.11
C ILE A 96 -3.89 2.74 -17.11
N ALA A 97 -3.34 3.16 -18.25
CA ALA A 97 -2.66 4.44 -18.36
C ALA A 97 -3.61 5.63 -18.09
N VAL A 98 -4.88 5.56 -18.54
CA VAL A 98 -5.89 6.56 -18.14
C VAL A 98 -6.08 6.54 -16.62
N ALA A 99 -6.34 5.37 -16.02
CA ALA A 99 -6.55 5.25 -14.58
C ALA A 99 -5.34 5.75 -13.77
N ALA A 100 -4.12 5.40 -14.19
CA ALA A 100 -2.88 5.82 -13.56
C ALA A 100 -2.72 7.35 -13.55
N ASN A 101 -2.97 8.00 -14.68
CA ASN A 101 -2.88 9.46 -14.76
C ASN A 101 -4.01 10.15 -13.99
N ILE A 102 -5.23 9.58 -13.94
CA ILE A 102 -6.31 10.10 -13.08
C ILE A 102 -5.94 9.97 -11.59
N CYS A 103 -5.47 8.81 -11.15
CA CYS A 103 -5.04 8.62 -9.75
C CYS A 103 -3.86 9.52 -9.38
N SER A 104 -2.90 9.71 -10.30
CA SER A 104 -1.79 10.65 -10.13
C SER A 104 -2.27 12.09 -10.02
N LEU A 105 -3.24 12.49 -10.85
CA LEU A 105 -3.88 13.80 -10.79
C LEU A 105 -4.57 14.03 -9.43
N ILE A 106 -5.38 13.06 -8.99
CA ILE A 106 -6.08 13.11 -7.70
C ILE A 106 -5.06 13.23 -6.55
N THR A 107 -4.00 12.43 -6.56
CA THR A 107 -2.95 12.47 -5.53
C THR A 107 -2.20 13.81 -5.52
N GLY A 108 -1.89 14.37 -6.69
CA GLY A 108 -1.27 15.69 -6.80
C GLY A 108 -2.18 16.82 -6.28
N ILE A 109 -3.46 16.80 -6.67
CA ILE A 109 -4.46 17.75 -6.17
C ILE A 109 -4.62 17.63 -4.66
N TYR A 110 -4.67 16.39 -4.15
CA TYR A 110 -4.79 16.12 -2.73
C TYR A 110 -3.65 16.73 -1.91
N LEU A 111 -2.40 16.52 -2.36
CA LEU A 111 -1.21 17.12 -1.73
C LEU A 111 -1.21 18.65 -1.81
N LEU A 112 -1.68 19.21 -2.92
CA LEU A 112 -1.79 20.67 -3.08
C LEU A 112 -2.86 21.26 -2.16
N ILE A 113 -4.03 20.63 -2.06
CA ILE A 113 -5.11 21.04 -1.14
C ILE A 113 -4.64 20.91 0.31
N ALA A 114 -3.94 19.84 0.65
CA ALA A 114 -3.33 19.69 1.98
C ALA A 114 -2.36 20.84 2.28
N LYS A 115 -1.52 21.24 1.31
CA LYS A 115 -0.58 22.35 1.51
C LYS A 115 -1.28 23.70 1.66
N ILE A 116 -2.27 23.99 0.82
CA ILE A 116 -3.04 25.24 0.88
C ILE A 116 -3.88 25.28 2.17
N GLY A 117 -4.39 24.13 2.59
CA GLY A 117 -5.25 23.99 3.76
C GLY A 117 -4.57 24.34 5.08
N GLU A 118 -3.24 24.22 5.18
CA GLU A 118 -2.46 24.66 6.35
C GLU A 118 -2.71 26.13 6.72
N GLY A 119 -2.99 26.98 5.73
CA GLY A 119 -3.24 28.41 5.91
C GLY A 119 -4.72 28.78 6.09
N SER A 120 -5.64 27.80 6.05
CA SER A 120 -7.08 28.04 5.97
C SER A 120 -7.84 27.48 7.16
N ASP A 121 -8.34 28.37 8.02
CA ASP A 121 -9.16 28.00 9.19
C ASP A 121 -10.38 27.18 8.78
N LYS A 122 -10.99 27.53 7.64
CA LYS A 122 -12.17 26.81 7.12
C LYS A 122 -11.84 25.35 6.78
N ILE A 123 -10.69 25.11 6.17
CA ILE A 123 -10.28 23.75 5.76
C ILE A 123 -9.87 22.94 6.98
N ILE A 124 -9.12 23.53 7.92
CA ILE A 124 -8.75 22.86 9.18
C ILE A 124 -10.01 22.49 9.97
N ARG A 125 -10.98 23.40 10.08
CA ARG A 125 -12.27 23.13 10.73
C ARG A 125 -13.06 22.04 10.02
N PHE A 126 -13.14 22.08 8.70
CA PHE A 126 -13.83 21.06 7.92
C PHE A 126 -13.25 19.67 8.16
N VAL A 127 -11.93 19.51 8.06
CA VAL A 127 -11.28 18.21 8.34
C VAL A 127 -11.53 17.79 9.78
N ASN A 128 -11.34 18.68 10.75
CA ASN A 128 -11.54 18.35 12.16
C ASN A 128 -13.00 18.00 12.50
N SER A 129 -13.99 18.58 11.83
CA SER A 129 -15.39 18.17 12.04
C SER A 129 -15.70 16.72 11.66
N PHE A 130 -14.87 16.08 10.83
CA PHE A 130 -15.00 14.64 10.56
C PHE A 130 -14.38 13.77 11.65
N TYR A 131 -13.38 14.29 12.37
CA TYR A 131 -12.56 13.49 13.31
C TYR A 131 -12.85 13.82 14.78
N MET A 132 -13.40 14.98 15.06
CA MET A 132 -13.77 15.44 16.39
C MET A 132 -15.29 15.62 16.43
N ASP A 133 -15.97 14.89 17.31
CA ASP A 133 -17.39 15.08 17.66
C ASP A 133 -17.59 16.37 18.50
N LYS A 134 -16.99 17.48 18.07
CA LYS A 134 -17.13 18.80 18.70
C LYS A 134 -17.53 19.83 17.66
N SER A 135 -18.69 20.44 17.88
CA SER A 135 -19.28 21.49 17.04
C SER A 135 -18.51 22.81 17.12
N GLU A 136 -17.75 23.05 18.19
CA GLU A 136 -17.01 24.28 18.42
C GLU A 136 -15.51 24.00 18.55
N ILE A 137 -14.79 24.37 17.49
CA ILE A 137 -13.33 24.41 17.45
C ILE A 137 -12.91 25.79 17.94
N GLY A 138 -12.03 25.85 18.93
CA GLY A 138 -11.50 27.10 19.50
C GLY A 138 -10.66 27.94 18.51
N GLN A 139 -9.81 28.82 19.03
CA GLN A 139 -8.87 29.56 18.18
C GLN A 139 -7.87 28.58 17.54
N ILE A 140 -7.75 28.63 16.21
CA ILE A 140 -6.82 27.81 15.44
C ILE A 140 -5.59 28.65 15.14
N GLU A 141 -4.44 28.18 15.61
CA GLU A 141 -3.15 28.71 15.18
C GLU A 141 -2.70 27.93 13.94
N LYS A 142 -2.40 28.64 12.84
CA LYS A 142 -2.06 28.04 11.55
C LYS A 142 -0.59 27.66 11.53
N ILE A 143 -0.31 26.36 11.43
CA ILE A 143 1.06 25.85 11.39
C ILE A 143 1.34 25.23 10.02
N HIS A 144 2.39 25.71 9.35
CA HIS A 144 2.77 25.26 8.02
C HIS A 144 3.89 24.20 8.12
N LEU A 145 3.53 22.91 8.11
CA LEU A 145 4.47 21.81 8.39
C LEU A 145 4.85 20.97 7.16
N MET A 146 4.04 20.98 6.09
CA MET A 146 4.39 20.35 4.82
C MET A 146 5.55 21.09 4.15
N SER A 147 6.32 20.32 3.37
CA SER A 147 7.45 20.81 2.58
C SER A 147 7.14 22.10 1.80
N ARG A 148 8.11 23.01 1.75
CA ARG A 148 8.03 24.31 1.06
C ARG A 148 8.09 24.22 -0.46
N ILE A 149 8.06 23.03 -1.06
CA ILE A 149 8.18 22.83 -2.52
C ILE A 149 6.81 22.44 -3.12
N PRO A 150 5.81 23.33 -3.18
CA PRO A 150 4.51 23.06 -3.82
C PRO A 150 4.66 22.83 -5.33
N ILE A 151 5.79 23.26 -5.91
CA ILE A 151 6.14 23.07 -7.32
C ILE A 151 6.09 21.59 -7.71
N ALA A 152 6.52 20.68 -6.82
CA ALA A 152 6.47 19.24 -7.10
C ALA A 152 5.02 18.75 -7.27
N TYR A 153 4.08 19.23 -6.44
CA TYR A 153 2.67 18.84 -6.53
C TYR A 153 2.01 19.41 -7.80
N ILE A 154 2.33 20.66 -8.14
CA ILE A 154 1.88 21.31 -9.38
C ILE A 154 2.43 20.54 -10.60
N LEU A 155 3.70 20.14 -10.56
CA LEU A 155 4.33 19.39 -11.64
C LEU A 155 3.67 18.01 -11.82
N ILE A 156 3.35 17.31 -10.73
CA ILE A 156 2.59 16.04 -10.77
C ILE A 156 1.24 16.26 -11.45
N ILE A 157 0.52 17.33 -11.13
CA ILE A 157 -0.77 17.67 -11.76
C ILE A 157 -0.60 17.91 -13.26
N ILE A 158 0.36 18.76 -13.65
CA ILE A 158 0.62 19.10 -15.06
C ILE A 158 0.98 17.85 -15.86
N LEU A 159 1.92 17.04 -15.36
CA LEU A 159 2.34 15.81 -16.00
C LEU A 159 1.21 14.80 -16.10
N SER A 160 0.33 14.71 -15.09
CA SER A 160 -0.84 13.82 -15.14
C SER A 160 -1.83 14.25 -16.24
N LEU A 161 -2.08 15.56 -16.39
CA LEU A 161 -2.90 16.09 -17.49
C LEU A 161 -2.26 15.86 -18.86
N LEU A 162 -0.95 16.07 -18.98
CA LEU A 162 -0.20 15.75 -20.19
C LEU A 162 -0.27 14.26 -20.51
N GLY A 163 -0.14 13.38 -19.51
CA GLY A 163 -0.30 11.94 -19.67
C GLY A 163 -1.66 11.56 -20.25
N LEU A 164 -2.75 12.15 -19.74
CA LEU A 164 -4.10 11.95 -20.29
C LEU A 164 -4.22 12.42 -21.74
N ALA A 165 -3.66 13.59 -22.06
CA ALA A 165 -3.62 14.09 -23.43
C ALA A 165 -2.82 13.16 -24.36
N MET A 166 -1.72 12.57 -23.87
CA MET A 166 -0.90 11.62 -24.62
C MET A 166 -1.57 10.26 -24.83
N VAL A 167 -2.33 9.76 -23.85
CA VAL A 167 -3.16 8.57 -24.03
C VAL A 167 -4.19 8.79 -25.14
N LYS A 168 -4.88 9.94 -25.12
CA LYS A 168 -5.87 10.29 -26.16
C LYS A 168 -5.22 10.45 -27.53
N SER A 169 -4.13 11.20 -27.61
CA SER A 169 -3.47 11.53 -28.88
C SER A 169 -2.70 10.35 -29.50
N SER A 170 -2.18 9.42 -28.69
CA SER A 170 -1.53 8.20 -29.20
C SER A 170 -2.51 7.22 -29.82
N THR A 171 -3.82 7.38 -29.58
CA THR A 171 -4.86 6.43 -29.98
C THR A 171 -4.57 5.00 -29.52
N ILE A 172 -3.86 4.83 -28.38
CA ILE A 172 -3.48 3.52 -27.85
C ILE A 172 -4.68 2.58 -27.70
N ASN A 173 -5.82 3.14 -27.31
CA ASN A 173 -7.11 2.45 -27.19
C ASN A 173 -7.75 2.05 -28.53
N HIS A 174 -7.13 2.34 -29.67
CA HIS A 174 -7.55 1.86 -31.00
C HIS A 174 -6.52 0.94 -31.66
N ILE A 175 -5.34 0.78 -31.06
CA ILE A 175 -4.30 -0.10 -31.59
C ILE A 175 -4.67 -1.54 -31.24
N LYS A 176 -4.64 -2.44 -32.25
CA LYS A 176 -5.07 -3.84 -32.12
C LYS A 176 -4.35 -4.57 -30.97
N ILE A 177 -3.02 -4.48 -30.90
CA ILE A 177 -2.21 -5.17 -29.87
C ILE A 177 -2.65 -4.80 -28.43
N TYR A 178 -3.05 -3.55 -28.20
CA TYR A 178 -3.49 -3.07 -26.88
C TYR A 178 -4.97 -3.34 -26.59
N ASN A 179 -5.75 -3.82 -27.55
CA ASN A 179 -7.17 -4.13 -27.40
C ASN A 179 -7.53 -5.56 -27.80
N GLU A 180 -6.55 -6.38 -28.17
CA GLU A 180 -6.78 -7.78 -28.45
C GLU A 180 -7.41 -8.39 -27.21
N LYS A 181 -8.60 -8.96 -27.41
CA LYS A 181 -9.38 -9.69 -26.40
C LYS A 181 -8.70 -11.03 -26.04
N ASN A 182 -7.37 -11.11 -26.07
CA ASN A 182 -6.66 -12.23 -25.48
C ASN A 182 -6.81 -12.12 -23.97
N MET A 183 -7.69 -12.96 -23.42
CA MET A 183 -8.05 -12.97 -21.99
C MET A 183 -6.86 -13.27 -21.08
N THR A 184 -5.74 -13.77 -21.60
CA THR A 184 -4.55 -14.22 -20.86
C THR A 184 -3.48 -13.15 -20.65
N ASN A 185 -3.50 -12.04 -21.39
CA ASN A 185 -2.48 -10.97 -21.25
C ASN A 185 -3.11 -9.58 -21.09
N ASN A 186 -4.02 -9.46 -20.12
CA ASN A 186 -4.75 -8.24 -19.81
C ASN A 186 -4.10 -7.55 -18.61
N ALA A 187 -3.70 -6.28 -18.75
CA ALA A 187 -3.05 -5.51 -17.70
C ALA A 187 -3.90 -5.38 -16.41
N VAL A 188 -5.23 -5.57 -16.46
CA VAL A 188 -6.09 -5.63 -15.26
C VAL A 188 -5.79 -6.86 -14.39
N ILE A 189 -5.42 -7.98 -15.02
CA ILE A 189 -5.07 -9.25 -14.32
C ILE A 189 -3.81 -9.07 -13.47
N TYR A 190 -2.91 -8.17 -13.85
CA TYR A 190 -1.69 -7.88 -13.11
C TYR A 190 -1.94 -7.00 -11.90
N ILE A 191 -2.92 -6.09 -11.98
CA ILE A 191 -3.18 -5.09 -10.95
C ILE A 191 -4.13 -5.63 -9.88
N PHE A 192 -5.13 -6.42 -10.27
CA PHE A 192 -6.18 -6.88 -9.37
C PHE A 192 -5.67 -7.66 -8.15
N PRO A 193 -4.80 -8.69 -8.29
CA PRO A 193 -4.20 -9.38 -7.16
C PRO A 193 -3.50 -8.46 -6.14
N ALA A 194 -2.71 -7.51 -6.65
CA ALA A 194 -1.98 -6.56 -5.80
C ALA A 194 -2.92 -5.62 -5.05
N LEU A 195 -3.89 -5.01 -5.75
CA LEU A 195 -4.88 -4.11 -5.14
C LEU A 195 -5.79 -4.83 -4.14
N SER A 196 -6.29 -6.01 -4.50
CA SER A 196 -7.18 -6.78 -3.62
C SER A 196 -6.42 -7.27 -2.39
N GLY A 197 -5.18 -7.75 -2.53
CA GLY A 197 -4.32 -8.10 -1.40
C GLY A 197 -4.10 -6.92 -0.45
N PHE A 198 -3.79 -5.74 -0.99
CA PHE A 198 -3.65 -4.51 -0.21
C PHE A 198 -4.92 -4.12 0.54
N ILE A 199 -6.03 -3.94 -0.18
CA ILE A 199 -7.30 -3.49 0.41
C ILE A 199 -7.76 -4.46 1.49
N VAL A 200 -7.63 -5.76 1.23
CA VAL A 200 -8.22 -6.77 2.10
C VAL A 200 -7.31 -7.11 3.29
N LEU A 201 -6.02 -7.34 3.06
CA LEU A 201 -5.11 -7.85 4.10
C LEU A 201 -4.40 -6.74 4.88
N GLU A 202 -4.13 -5.60 4.25
CA GLU A 202 -3.49 -4.45 4.90
C GLU A 202 -4.55 -3.49 5.44
N ILE A 203 -5.54 -3.07 4.64
CA ILE A 203 -6.51 -2.06 5.09
C ILE A 203 -7.62 -2.66 5.96
N ILE A 204 -8.45 -3.55 5.42
CA ILE A 204 -9.63 -4.06 6.13
C ILE A 204 -9.23 -4.82 7.40
N ARG A 205 -8.27 -5.74 7.30
CA ARG A 205 -7.83 -6.54 8.45
C ARG A 205 -7.24 -5.70 9.57
N ASN A 206 -6.37 -4.73 9.27
CA ASN A 206 -5.81 -3.85 10.30
C ASN A 206 -6.87 -2.90 10.89
N LEU A 207 -7.85 -2.46 10.08
CA LEU A 207 -8.98 -1.67 10.57
C LEU A 207 -9.82 -2.47 11.57
N VAL A 208 -10.11 -3.74 11.29
CA VAL A 208 -10.83 -4.63 12.21
C VAL A 208 -10.04 -4.84 13.50
N ILE A 209 -8.74 -5.15 13.41
CA ILE A 209 -7.86 -5.29 14.59
C ILE A 209 -7.88 -4.01 15.44
N SER A 210 -7.69 -2.84 14.81
CA SER A 210 -7.71 -1.56 15.52
C SER A 210 -9.05 -1.29 16.21
N ARG A 211 -10.17 -1.58 15.54
CA ARG A 211 -11.51 -1.41 16.13
C ARG A 211 -11.76 -2.36 17.30
N LEU A 212 -11.31 -3.62 17.21
CA LEU A 212 -11.45 -4.60 18.28
C LEU A 212 -10.59 -4.27 19.50
N VAL A 213 -9.35 -3.82 19.29
CA VAL A 213 -8.49 -3.33 20.39
C VAL A 213 -9.16 -2.15 21.09
N THR A 214 -9.69 -1.19 20.34
CA THR A 214 -10.44 -0.07 20.93
C THR A 214 -11.70 -0.54 21.65
N ALA A 215 -12.44 -1.52 21.12
CA ALA A 215 -13.66 -2.04 21.75
C ALA A 215 -13.40 -2.87 23.03
N SER A 216 -12.21 -3.46 23.19
CA SER A 216 -11.88 -4.33 24.32
C SER A 216 -11.90 -3.65 25.69
N MET A 217 -11.75 -2.31 25.73
CA MET A 217 -11.54 -1.52 26.96
C MET A 217 -10.34 -1.97 27.80
N ASP A 218 -9.46 -2.83 27.26
CA ASP A 218 -8.24 -3.29 27.93
C ASP A 218 -7.10 -2.30 27.65
N GLU A 219 -6.66 -1.59 28.69
CA GLU A 219 -5.58 -0.61 28.61
C GLU A 219 -4.23 -1.24 28.24
N ASN A 220 -3.95 -2.45 28.72
CA ASN A 220 -2.72 -3.16 28.38
C ASN A 220 -2.73 -3.52 26.89
N LEU A 221 -3.85 -4.02 26.37
CA LEU A 221 -3.99 -4.36 24.96
C LEU A 221 -3.83 -3.13 24.05
N ARG A 222 -4.42 -2.01 24.42
CA ARG A 222 -4.29 -0.74 23.69
C ARG A 222 -2.84 -0.23 23.70
N THR A 223 -2.18 -0.33 24.84
CA THR A 223 -0.78 0.08 25.01
C THR A 223 0.16 -0.78 24.18
N VAL A 224 -0.01 -2.10 24.23
CA VAL A 224 0.74 -3.06 23.41
C VAL A 224 0.54 -2.79 21.91
N ALA A 225 -0.71 -2.53 21.49
CA ALA A 225 -1.01 -2.20 20.10
C ALA A 225 -0.36 -0.88 19.64
N ALA A 226 -0.32 0.14 20.51
CA ALA A 226 0.37 1.39 20.22
C ALA A 226 1.88 1.18 20.11
N TYR A 227 2.50 0.44 21.03
CA TYR A 227 3.93 0.13 20.97
C TYR A 227 4.31 -0.62 19.70
N ILE A 228 3.51 -1.59 19.26
CA ILE A 228 3.77 -2.28 18.00
C ILE A 228 3.65 -1.32 16.81
N ASN A 229 2.52 -0.64 16.68
CA ASN A 229 2.26 0.16 15.47
C ASN A 229 3.14 1.40 15.37
N ASP A 230 3.44 2.07 16.48
CA ASP A 230 4.12 3.37 16.47
C ASP A 230 5.62 3.24 16.75
N TYR A 231 6.01 2.46 17.76
CA TYR A 231 7.41 2.35 18.19
C TYR A 231 8.20 1.28 17.43
N TYR A 232 7.64 0.08 17.32
CA TYR A 232 8.30 -1.01 16.59
C TYR A 232 8.17 -0.81 15.08
N ILE A 233 7.00 -0.45 14.54
CA ILE A 233 6.80 -0.48 13.07
C ILE A 233 6.80 0.90 12.43
N GLY A 234 6.08 1.87 12.99
CA GLY A 234 5.62 3.08 12.29
C GLY A 234 6.70 4.02 11.73
N SER A 235 7.95 3.84 12.13
CA SER A 235 9.10 4.62 11.64
C SER A 235 10.24 3.78 11.06
N LYS A 236 10.10 2.45 11.01
CA LYS A 236 11.18 1.58 10.56
C LYS A 236 11.16 1.41 9.05
N PHE A 237 12.30 1.72 8.44
CA PHE A 237 12.56 1.50 7.02
C PHE A 237 12.19 0.05 6.64
N PHE A 238 11.51 -0.13 5.51
CA PHE A 238 10.91 -1.38 5.00
C PHE A 238 9.53 -1.75 5.60
N PHE A 239 9.37 -1.75 6.93
CA PHE A 239 8.10 -2.15 7.56
C PHE A 239 7.06 -1.04 7.61
N SER A 240 7.50 0.22 7.55
CA SER A 240 6.61 1.37 7.47
C SER A 240 5.96 1.51 6.09
N TRP A 241 6.56 0.93 5.03
CA TRP A 241 6.03 1.00 3.68
C TRP A 241 4.75 0.19 3.52
N SER A 242 3.79 0.73 2.76
CA SER A 242 2.62 -0.03 2.35
C SER A 242 3.02 -1.28 1.60
N TRP A 243 2.34 -2.39 1.89
CA TRP A 243 2.58 -3.67 1.24
C TRP A 243 2.34 -3.58 -0.27
N LEU A 244 1.49 -2.64 -0.70
CA LEU A 244 1.23 -2.39 -2.11
C LEU A 244 2.45 -1.90 -2.88
N ILE A 245 3.43 -1.25 -2.23
CA ILE A 245 4.71 -0.89 -2.86
C ILE A 245 5.50 -2.18 -3.17
N LEU A 246 5.55 -3.13 -2.24
CA LEU A 246 6.17 -4.43 -2.48
C LEU A 246 5.45 -5.21 -3.58
N PHE A 247 4.12 -5.22 -3.56
CA PHE A 247 3.31 -5.84 -4.61
C PHE A 247 3.55 -5.20 -5.98
N THR A 248 3.77 -3.89 -6.03
CA THR A 248 4.09 -3.16 -7.27
C THR A 248 5.37 -3.70 -7.91
N ILE A 249 6.42 -3.94 -7.12
CA ILE A 249 7.69 -4.50 -7.61
C ILE A 249 7.44 -5.88 -8.23
N VAL A 250 6.75 -6.77 -7.53
CA VAL A 250 6.45 -8.12 -8.02
C VAL A 250 5.60 -8.08 -9.28
N THR A 251 4.57 -7.23 -9.32
CA THR A 251 3.72 -7.04 -10.49
C THR A 251 4.52 -6.56 -11.71
N CYS A 252 5.39 -5.56 -11.55
CA CYS A 252 6.24 -5.06 -12.62
C CYS A 252 7.22 -6.11 -13.12
N VAL A 253 7.88 -6.84 -12.22
CA VAL A 253 8.78 -7.94 -12.56
C VAL A 253 8.04 -9.03 -13.34
N ALA A 254 6.84 -9.41 -12.91
CA ALA A 254 6.03 -10.42 -13.60
C ALA A 254 5.62 -9.99 -15.03
N ILE A 255 5.26 -8.71 -15.24
CA ILE A 255 4.99 -8.19 -16.60
C ILE A 255 6.26 -8.26 -17.47
N LEU A 256 7.42 -7.90 -16.90
CA LEU A 256 8.69 -7.92 -17.64
C LEU A 256 9.11 -9.34 -18.03
N LEU A 257 9.07 -10.28 -17.09
CA LEU A 257 9.48 -11.66 -17.27
C LEU A 257 8.53 -12.47 -18.16
N LYS A 258 7.24 -12.14 -18.23
CA LYS A 258 6.28 -12.84 -19.12
C LYS A 258 6.72 -12.83 -20.59
N SER A 259 7.43 -11.77 -21.02
CA SER A 259 7.93 -11.60 -22.40
C SER A 259 9.24 -12.34 -22.71
N ILE A 260 9.91 -12.93 -21.72
CA ILE A 260 11.21 -13.57 -21.89
C ILE A 260 11.01 -15.05 -22.25
N ASN A 261 11.29 -15.41 -23.50
CA ASN A 261 11.09 -16.76 -24.02
C ASN A 261 12.19 -17.76 -23.62
N THR A 262 13.34 -17.30 -23.12
CA THR A 262 14.47 -18.16 -22.77
C THR A 262 14.30 -18.88 -21.43
N LEU A 263 13.47 -18.36 -20.54
CA LEU A 263 13.18 -19.00 -19.25
C LEU A 263 11.93 -19.86 -19.31
N SER A 264 12.01 -21.06 -18.76
CA SER A 264 10.83 -21.89 -18.52
C SER A 264 9.83 -21.14 -17.62
N MET A 265 8.53 -21.39 -17.81
CA MET A 265 7.48 -20.81 -16.97
C MET A 265 7.71 -21.10 -15.48
N LYS A 266 8.13 -22.32 -15.13
CA LYS A 266 8.43 -22.70 -13.74
C LYS A 266 9.57 -21.87 -13.17
N SER A 267 10.63 -21.64 -13.94
CA SER A 267 11.78 -20.82 -13.54
C SER A 267 11.38 -19.36 -13.33
N ARG A 268 10.55 -18.79 -14.21
CA ARG A 268 10.04 -17.42 -14.06
C ARG A 268 9.22 -17.26 -12.78
N MET A 269 8.23 -18.14 -12.57
CA MET A 269 7.41 -18.11 -11.36
C MET A 269 8.24 -18.29 -10.09
N MET A 270 9.27 -19.15 -10.13
CA MET A 270 10.18 -19.34 -9.00
C MET A 270 10.96 -18.05 -8.70
N ILE A 271 11.49 -17.36 -9.71
CA ILE A 271 12.19 -16.09 -9.53
C ILE A 271 11.24 -15.01 -9.00
N GLU A 272 10.04 -14.89 -9.56
CA GLU A 272 9.04 -13.89 -9.19
C GLU A 272 8.55 -14.03 -7.75
N ILE A 273 8.54 -15.24 -7.19
CA ILE A 273 8.14 -15.50 -5.80
C ILE A 273 9.37 -15.51 -4.88
N ALA A 274 10.37 -16.33 -5.18
CA ALA A 274 11.46 -16.62 -4.26
C ALA A 274 12.33 -15.39 -3.96
N VAL A 275 12.68 -14.59 -4.97
CA VAL A 275 13.54 -13.41 -4.76
C VAL A 275 12.90 -12.40 -3.82
N PRO A 276 11.68 -11.88 -4.06
CA PRO A 276 11.06 -10.94 -3.14
C PRO A 276 10.69 -11.59 -1.79
N SER A 277 10.33 -12.87 -1.76
CA SER A 277 10.11 -13.60 -0.48
C SER A 277 11.36 -13.65 0.38
N VAL A 278 12.53 -13.97 -0.19
CA VAL A 278 13.80 -14.03 0.54
C VAL A 278 14.18 -12.65 1.09
N ILE A 279 13.99 -11.59 0.32
CA ILE A 279 14.24 -10.22 0.80
C ILE A 279 13.36 -9.89 2.01
N VAL A 280 12.06 -10.18 1.93
CA VAL A 280 11.10 -9.95 3.03
C VAL A 280 11.46 -10.78 4.27
N ILE A 281 11.83 -12.05 4.09
CA ILE A 281 12.23 -12.95 5.18
C ILE A 281 13.50 -12.44 5.84
N ILE A 282 14.55 -12.10 5.08
CA ILE A 282 15.82 -11.62 5.62
C ILE A 282 15.62 -10.30 6.37
N ALA A 283 14.89 -9.34 5.78
CA ALA A 283 14.61 -8.07 6.44
C ALA A 283 13.86 -8.29 7.77
N SER A 284 12.85 -9.16 7.76
CA SER A 284 12.08 -9.52 8.97
C SER A 284 12.92 -10.24 10.01
N PHE A 285 13.78 -11.16 9.59
CA PHE A 285 14.67 -11.90 10.48
C PHE A 285 15.72 -11.00 11.13
N ILE A 286 16.38 -10.13 10.35
CA ILE A 286 17.34 -9.14 10.89
C ILE A 286 16.64 -8.25 11.92
N TYR A 287 15.41 -7.81 11.63
CA TYR A 287 14.69 -6.94 12.54
C TYR A 287 14.19 -7.67 13.80
N TRP A 288 13.80 -8.93 13.67
CA TRP A 288 13.45 -9.78 14.80
C TRP A 288 14.63 -10.06 15.73
N MET A 289 15.84 -10.20 15.18
CA MET A 289 17.08 -10.41 15.96
C MET A 289 17.58 -9.14 16.67
N ASN A 290 17.11 -7.96 16.26
CA ASN A 290 17.48 -6.68 16.87
C ASN A 290 16.25 -5.78 17.07
N PRO A 291 15.31 -6.19 17.95
CA PRO A 291 14.14 -5.39 18.25
C PRO A 291 14.53 -4.16 19.07
N PRO A 292 13.77 -3.05 18.96
CA PRO A 292 13.93 -1.90 19.85
C PRO A 292 13.74 -2.28 21.31
N ALA A 293 14.62 -1.79 22.20
CA ALA A 293 14.48 -2.02 23.64
C ALA A 293 13.24 -1.32 24.20
N LEU A 294 12.36 -2.07 24.85
CA LEU A 294 11.11 -1.55 25.43
C LEU A 294 11.26 -1.28 26.94
N PHE A 295 11.75 -2.26 27.69
CA PHE A 295 11.92 -2.18 29.14
C PHE A 295 12.93 -1.09 29.52
N GLY A 296 12.56 -0.23 30.46
CA GLY A 296 13.40 0.89 30.93
C GLY A 296 13.45 2.10 29.99
N TYR A 297 12.93 1.99 28.76
CA TYR A 297 12.84 3.10 27.80
C TYR A 297 11.43 3.67 27.68
N LEU A 298 10.43 2.79 27.48
CA LEU A 298 9.02 3.19 27.30
C LEU A 298 8.13 2.73 28.44
N THR A 299 8.48 1.61 29.08
CA THR A 299 7.74 1.09 30.24
C THR A 299 8.67 0.29 31.15
N ILE A 300 8.27 0.15 32.42
CA ILE A 300 8.88 -0.74 33.41
C ILE A 300 7.95 -1.90 33.80
N ASP A 301 6.79 -2.01 33.17
CA ASP A 301 5.85 -3.11 33.40
C ASP A 301 6.26 -4.33 32.55
N ASN A 302 6.76 -5.36 33.24
CA ASN A 302 7.16 -6.63 32.62
C ASN A 302 6.01 -7.30 31.85
N THR A 303 4.76 -7.15 32.31
CA THR A 303 3.60 -7.75 31.64
C THR A 303 3.39 -7.14 30.26
N ILE A 304 3.52 -5.81 30.15
CA ILE A 304 3.39 -5.10 28.88
C ILE A 304 4.57 -5.46 27.96
N CYS A 305 5.78 -5.58 28.51
CA CYS A 305 6.95 -6.05 27.77
C CYS A 305 6.73 -7.43 27.16
N ASP A 306 6.37 -8.42 27.98
CA ASP A 306 6.15 -9.81 27.54
C ASP A 306 5.07 -9.88 26.45
N MET A 307 3.96 -9.14 26.64
CA MET A 307 2.88 -9.06 25.66
C MET A 307 3.32 -8.40 24.36
N THR A 308 4.10 -7.31 24.41
CA THR A 308 4.62 -6.61 23.24
C THR A 308 5.61 -7.46 22.46
N GLU A 309 6.57 -8.11 23.12
CA GLU A 309 7.56 -8.97 22.46
C GLU A 309 6.92 -10.18 21.76
N ALA A 310 5.97 -10.83 22.44
CA ALA A 310 5.20 -11.93 21.86
C ALA A 310 4.38 -11.46 20.64
N ALA A 311 3.70 -10.33 20.75
CA ALA A 311 2.89 -9.81 19.66
C ALA A 311 3.75 -9.27 18.50
N PHE A 312 4.93 -8.71 18.77
CA PHE A 312 5.88 -8.27 17.75
C PHE A 312 6.37 -9.43 16.89
N THR A 313 6.75 -10.55 17.53
CA THR A 313 7.18 -11.76 16.82
C THR A 313 6.08 -12.26 15.88
N TRP A 314 4.84 -12.37 16.38
CA TRP A 314 3.71 -12.79 15.56
C TRP A 314 3.31 -11.77 14.49
N TYR A 315 3.50 -10.47 14.73
CA TYR A 315 3.34 -9.44 13.72
C TYR A 315 4.30 -9.64 12.55
N LEU A 316 5.58 -9.89 12.80
CA LEU A 316 6.57 -10.14 11.73
C LEU A 316 6.27 -11.41 10.96
N ILE A 317 5.89 -12.50 11.64
CA ILE A 317 5.47 -13.74 10.98
C ILE A 317 4.25 -13.48 10.09
N ARG A 318 3.25 -12.75 10.61
CA ARG A 318 2.09 -12.32 9.82
C ARG A 318 2.51 -11.51 8.60
N TYR A 319 3.35 -10.51 8.77
CA TYR A 319 3.83 -9.67 7.68
C TYR A 319 4.45 -10.51 6.56
N VAL A 320 5.40 -11.39 6.90
CA VAL A 320 6.06 -12.29 5.94
C VAL A 320 5.04 -13.18 5.23
N VAL A 321 4.19 -13.88 5.99
CA VAL A 321 3.24 -14.85 5.42
C VAL A 321 2.18 -14.18 4.55
N SER A 322 1.58 -13.07 5.01
CA SER A 322 0.58 -12.31 4.24
C SER A 322 1.16 -11.75 2.94
N VAL A 323 2.38 -11.20 2.98
CA VAL A 323 3.04 -10.63 1.79
C VAL A 323 3.38 -11.73 0.79
N ILE A 324 3.94 -12.85 1.25
CA ILE A 324 4.25 -14.01 0.39
C ILE A 324 2.98 -14.60 -0.22
N PHE A 325 1.89 -14.70 0.54
CA PHE A 325 0.60 -15.14 0.03
C PHE A 325 0.15 -14.29 -1.18
N VAL A 326 0.24 -12.97 -1.08
CA VAL A 326 -0.11 -12.08 -2.20
C VAL A 326 0.89 -12.19 -3.35
N PHE A 327 2.20 -12.38 -3.10
CA PHE A 327 3.16 -12.65 -4.17
C PHE A 327 2.79 -13.89 -4.97
N VAL A 328 2.49 -15.01 -4.30
CA VAL A 328 2.03 -16.25 -4.93
C VAL A 328 0.77 -15.99 -5.76
N LEU A 329 -0.18 -15.22 -5.22
CA LEU A 329 -1.43 -14.92 -5.90
C LEU A 329 -1.24 -14.03 -7.15
N ILE A 330 -0.40 -12.99 -7.07
CA ILE A 330 0.01 -12.18 -8.23
C ILE A 330 0.60 -13.09 -9.31
N VAL A 331 1.62 -13.87 -8.95
CA VAL A 331 2.37 -14.70 -9.91
C VAL A 331 1.48 -15.77 -10.55
N LEU A 332 0.62 -16.44 -9.79
CA LEU A 332 -0.29 -17.44 -10.34
C LEU A 332 -1.33 -16.82 -11.27
N THR A 333 -1.85 -15.63 -10.96
CA THR A 333 -2.85 -14.96 -11.80
C THR A 333 -2.23 -14.42 -13.08
N VAL A 334 -1.04 -13.81 -12.97
CA VAL A 334 -0.29 -13.25 -14.11
C VAL A 334 0.16 -14.32 -15.10
N ASN A 335 0.56 -15.49 -14.59
CA ASN A 335 1.01 -16.61 -15.40
C ASN A 335 -0.15 -17.54 -15.83
N ASP A 336 -1.40 -17.07 -15.80
CA ASP A 336 -2.59 -17.79 -16.28
C ASP A 336 -2.87 -19.14 -15.56
N ARG A 337 -2.18 -19.38 -14.43
CA ARG A 337 -2.39 -20.56 -13.58
C ARG A 337 -3.65 -20.42 -12.73
N LEU A 338 -4.06 -19.19 -12.42
CA LEU A 338 -5.24 -18.89 -11.63
C LEU A 338 -6.14 -17.89 -12.37
N ASP A 339 -7.45 -18.16 -12.38
CA ASP A 339 -8.42 -17.18 -12.89
C ASP A 339 -8.56 -16.03 -11.88
N ILE A 340 -8.65 -14.79 -12.37
CA ILE A 340 -8.87 -13.58 -11.57
C ILE A 340 -10.05 -13.71 -10.61
N ARG A 341 -11.13 -14.39 -11.00
CA ARG A 341 -12.30 -14.63 -10.15
C ARG A 341 -11.96 -15.50 -8.95
N VAL A 342 -11.19 -16.57 -9.20
CA VAL A 342 -10.74 -17.50 -8.15
C VAL A 342 -9.74 -16.79 -7.23
N ALA A 343 -8.83 -15.99 -7.78
CA ALA A 343 -7.94 -15.12 -7.00
C ALA A 343 -8.72 -14.23 -6.03
N GLY A 344 -9.79 -13.58 -6.51
CA GLY A 344 -10.67 -12.76 -5.68
C GLY A 344 -11.36 -13.56 -4.56
N ILE A 345 -11.90 -14.74 -4.89
CA ILE A 345 -12.56 -15.62 -3.91
C ILE A 345 -11.57 -16.07 -2.83
N VAL A 346 -10.35 -16.47 -3.19
CA VAL A 346 -9.32 -16.93 -2.23
C VAL A 346 -8.94 -15.80 -1.27
N ILE A 347 -8.73 -14.57 -1.76
CA ILE A 347 -8.43 -13.41 -0.90
C ILE A 347 -9.59 -13.12 0.06
N LEU A 348 -10.82 -13.12 -0.43
CA LEU A 348 -12.01 -12.86 0.38
C LEU A 348 -12.19 -13.93 1.46
N MET A 349 -12.01 -15.20 1.13
CA MET A 349 -12.07 -16.30 2.10
C MET A 349 -10.97 -16.20 3.14
N SER A 350 -9.72 -15.89 2.75
CA SER A 350 -8.62 -15.66 3.70
C SER A 350 -8.96 -14.53 4.68
N CYS A 351 -9.53 -13.44 4.18
CA CYS A 351 -9.93 -12.33 5.02
C CYS A 351 -11.07 -12.67 5.97
N ALA A 352 -12.12 -13.30 5.45
CA ALA A 352 -13.26 -13.72 6.26
C ALA A 352 -12.81 -14.67 7.38
N ALA A 353 -11.99 -15.68 7.06
CA ALA A 353 -11.42 -16.58 8.03
C ALA A 353 -10.56 -15.84 9.08
N GLY A 354 -9.70 -14.92 8.64
CA GLY A 354 -8.90 -14.08 9.53
C GLY A 354 -9.76 -13.23 10.47
N ILE A 355 -10.77 -12.54 9.94
CA ILE A 355 -11.68 -11.69 10.73
C ILE A 355 -12.46 -12.51 11.75
N ILE A 356 -13.03 -13.65 11.34
CA ILE A 356 -13.75 -14.56 12.24
C ILE A 356 -12.84 -14.98 13.39
N MET A 357 -11.63 -15.45 13.08
CA MET A 357 -10.68 -15.91 14.09
C MET A 357 -10.24 -14.77 15.02
N ILE A 358 -9.89 -13.59 14.50
CA ILE A 358 -9.57 -12.41 15.32
C ILE A 358 -10.74 -12.06 16.26
N THR A 359 -11.97 -12.11 15.77
CA THR A 359 -13.18 -11.78 16.55
C THR A 359 -13.50 -12.82 17.61
N LEU A 360 -13.13 -14.09 17.40
CA LEU A 360 -13.25 -15.11 18.43
C LEU A 360 -12.20 -14.93 19.53
N PHE A 361 -10.98 -14.56 19.14
CA PHE A 361 -9.87 -14.50 20.09
C PHE A 361 -9.74 -13.19 20.85
N TYR A 362 -10.25 -12.03 20.38
CA TYR A 362 -9.98 -10.73 21.05
C TYR A 362 -10.44 -10.64 22.53
N LYS A 363 -11.32 -11.53 23.00
CA LYS A 363 -11.83 -11.57 24.38
C LYS A 363 -10.96 -12.35 25.36
N ILE A 364 -9.97 -13.11 24.89
CA ILE A 364 -9.05 -13.86 25.77
C ILE A 364 -7.98 -12.88 26.29
N LYS A 365 -7.51 -13.00 27.54
CA LYS A 365 -6.44 -12.12 28.05
C LYS A 365 -5.11 -12.43 27.35
N GLY A 366 -4.29 -11.41 27.05
CA GLY A 366 -2.96 -11.58 26.41
C GLY A 366 -2.97 -11.76 24.88
N THR A 367 -4.02 -11.33 24.19
CA THR A 367 -4.44 -11.84 22.87
C THR A 367 -3.90 -11.18 21.64
N PHE A 368 -3.16 -10.07 21.75
CA PHE A 368 -2.74 -9.35 20.55
C PHE A 368 -1.87 -10.22 19.62
N SER A 369 -0.99 -11.03 20.20
CA SER A 369 -0.20 -12.04 19.49
C SER A 369 -1.07 -13.12 18.82
N ILE A 370 -2.10 -13.62 19.52
CA ILE A 370 -3.03 -14.64 19.03
C ILE A 370 -3.85 -14.10 17.85
N MET A 371 -4.25 -12.83 17.87
CA MET A 371 -4.93 -12.19 16.75
C MET A 371 -4.06 -12.19 15.49
N TYR A 372 -2.75 -11.96 15.61
CA TYR A 372 -1.82 -12.07 14.49
C TYR A 372 -1.58 -13.51 14.06
N ALA A 373 -1.42 -14.44 15.01
CA ALA A 373 -1.28 -15.88 14.72
C ALA A 373 -2.48 -16.43 13.96
N ALA A 374 -3.70 -16.03 14.33
CA ALA A 374 -4.93 -16.38 13.62
C ALA A 374 -4.89 -15.95 12.15
N CYS A 375 -4.37 -14.75 11.86
CA CYS A 375 -4.21 -14.27 10.49
C CYS A 375 -3.19 -15.12 9.71
N VAL A 376 -2.08 -15.49 10.36
CA VAL A 376 -1.05 -16.36 9.77
C VAL A 376 -1.65 -17.70 9.34
N VAL A 377 -2.46 -18.33 10.20
CA VAL A 377 -3.10 -19.61 9.88
C VAL A 377 -4.01 -19.49 8.66
N ALA A 378 -4.84 -18.45 8.59
CA ALA A 378 -5.72 -18.21 7.43
C ALA A 378 -4.92 -18.03 6.12
N ASP A 379 -3.81 -17.28 6.17
CA ASP A 379 -2.99 -17.03 5.01
C ASP A 379 -2.19 -18.28 4.57
N ILE A 380 -1.67 -19.09 5.51
CA ILE A 380 -1.01 -20.37 5.20
C ILE A 380 -1.97 -21.33 4.52
N VAL A 381 -3.18 -21.50 5.06
CA VAL A 381 -4.22 -22.34 4.44
C VAL A 381 -4.51 -21.87 3.02
N SER A 382 -4.59 -20.57 2.80
CA SER A 382 -4.83 -19.98 1.47
C SER A 382 -3.69 -20.29 0.49
N VAL A 383 -2.43 -20.24 0.93
CA VAL A 383 -1.28 -20.63 0.10
C VAL A 383 -1.31 -22.12 -0.24
N ILE A 384 -1.66 -22.99 0.71
CA ILE A 384 -1.80 -24.44 0.47
C ILE A 384 -2.89 -24.71 -0.57
N VAL A 385 -4.05 -24.05 -0.44
CA VAL A 385 -5.16 -24.14 -1.40
C VAL A 385 -4.72 -23.69 -2.79
N LEU A 386 -4.00 -22.56 -2.90
CA LEU A 386 -3.45 -22.09 -4.17
C LEU A 386 -2.46 -23.09 -4.78
N ALA A 387 -1.57 -23.67 -3.98
CA ALA A 387 -0.61 -24.67 -4.42
C ALA A 387 -1.34 -25.92 -4.97
N ALA A 388 -2.37 -26.41 -4.28
CA ALA A 388 -3.19 -27.52 -4.73
C ALA A 388 -3.92 -27.21 -6.06
N MET A 389 -4.57 -26.04 -6.16
CA MET A 389 -5.26 -25.61 -7.38
C MET A 389 -4.31 -25.46 -8.58
N SER A 390 -3.09 -24.97 -8.34
CA SER A 390 -2.08 -24.78 -9.39
C SER A 390 -1.64 -26.10 -10.04
N ARG A 391 -1.66 -27.21 -9.29
CA ARG A 391 -1.29 -28.55 -9.77
C ARG A 391 -2.38 -29.17 -10.65
N VAL A 392 -3.65 -28.94 -10.34
CA VAL A 392 -4.79 -29.52 -11.07
C VAL A 392 -4.87 -29.00 -12.52
N LYS A 393 -4.55 -27.72 -12.76
CA LYS A 393 -4.48 -27.16 -14.12
C LYS A 393 -3.28 -27.64 -14.94
N GLY A 394 -2.30 -28.31 -14.34
CA GLY A 394 -1.16 -28.90 -15.05
C GLY A 394 -1.50 -30.17 -15.85
N HIS A 395 -2.70 -30.74 -15.66
CA HIS A 395 -3.12 -32.00 -16.29
C HIS A 395 -4.16 -31.85 -17.42
N LYS A 396 -4.51 -30.62 -17.83
CA LYS A 396 -5.44 -30.39 -18.96
C LYS A 396 -4.94 -29.29 -19.88
N LEU A 397 -4.20 -29.71 -20.92
CA LEU A 397 -4.25 -29.34 -22.34
C LEU A 397 -2.90 -29.64 -23.00
#